data_AF-A0A536AIK7-F1
#
_entry.id   AF-A0A536AIK7-F1
#
_cell.length_a   1.000
_cell.length_b   1.000
_cell.length_c   1.000
_cell.angle_alpha   90.00
_cell.angle_beta   90.00
_cell.angle_gamma   90.00
#
_symmetry.space_group_name_H-M   'P 1'
#
loop_
_entity.id
_entity.type
_entity.pdbx_description
1 polymer ?
#
loop_
_entity_poly.entity_id
_entity_poly.type
_entity_poly.pdbx_seq_one_letter_code
_entity_poly.pdbx_strand_id
1 'polypeptide(L)' 'MNGELSPGTYRAKNGDLIHCRDDFEGHSQIDVEHSDGSTSWADLTALRGAVRVSDDPDWPLRHPRFIGVLRFD' A
#
# COMPACT_ATOMS: atom_id res chain seq x y z
N MET A 1 7.37 -14.38 -17.70
CA MET A 1 6.42 -13.85 -16.71
C MET A 1 6.69 -12.36 -16.65
N ASN A 2 5.88 -11.58 -17.37
CA ASN A 2 6.01 -10.13 -17.38
C ASN A 2 5.53 -9.68 -15.99
N GLY A 3 6.43 -9.14 -15.17
CA GLY A 3 6.16 -8.75 -13.79
C GLY A 3 5.27 -7.52 -13.73
N GLU A 4 4.02 -7.64 -14.17
CA GLU A 4 2.97 -6.68 -13.86
C GLU A 4 2.91 -6.54 -12.34
N LEU A 5 3.19 -5.33 -11.87
CA LEU A 5 3.18 -5.01 -10.46
C LEU A 5 1.75 -5.15 -9.96
N SER A 6 1.53 -6.17 -9.13
CA SER A 6 0.20 -6.40 -8.56
C SER A 6 -0.08 -5.33 -7.50
N PRO A 7 -1.31 -4.81 -7.44
CA PRO A 7 -1.75 -3.96 -6.34
C PRO A 7 -1.44 -4.58 -4.98
N GLY A 8 -1.04 -3.76 -4.03
CA GLY A 8 -0.71 -4.20 -2.67
C GLY A 8 0.23 -3.25 -1.95
N THR A 9 0.51 -3.59 -0.70
CA THR A 9 1.49 -2.85 0.12
C THR A 9 2.83 -3.56 0.11
N TYR A 10 3.87 -2.78 -0.11
CA TYR A 10 5.27 -3.19 -0.11
C TYR A 10 6.01 -2.43 0.98
N ARG A 11 7.08 -3.03 1.50
CA ARG A 11 7.96 -2.40 2.49
C ARG A 11 9.32 -2.14 1.86
N ALA A 12 9.72 -0.88 1.86
CA ALA A 12 11.04 -0.46 1.43
C ALA A 12 12.11 -0.77 2.50
N LYS A 13 13.38 -0.78 2.09
CA LYS A 13 14.50 -1.06 3.02
C LYS A 13 14.65 -0.02 4.13
N ASN A 14 14.26 1.22 3.87
CA ASN A 14 14.26 2.31 4.85
C ASN A 14 13.08 2.22 5.85
N GLY A 15 12.16 1.27 5.66
CA GLY A 15 11.01 1.06 6.52
C GLY A 15 9.71 1.67 6.00
N ASP A 16 9.75 2.49 4.96
CA ASP A 16 8.57 3.11 4.35
C ASP A 16 7.62 2.05 3.78
N LEU A 17 6.32 2.37 3.83
CA LEU A 17 5.29 1.56 3.20
C LEU A 17 4.97 2.16 1.83
N ILE A 18 4.99 1.33 0.81
CA ILE A 18 4.68 1.70 -0.57
C ILE A 18 3.36 1.04 -0.92
N HIS A 19 2.35 1.85 -1.22
CA HIS A 19 1.00 1.45 -1.54
C HIS A 19 0.82 1.53 -3.05
N CYS A 20 0.70 0.38 -3.71
CA CYS A 20 0.49 0.27 -5.16
C CYS A 20 -0.98 -0.02 -5.44
N ARG A 21 -1.66 0.87 -6.16
CA ARG A 21 -3.06 0.74 -6.59
C ARG A 21 -3.14 0.82 -8.11
N ASP A 22 -4.20 0.28 -8.69
CA ASP A 22 -4.56 0.61 -10.07
C ASP A 22 -5.66 1.68 -10.04
N ASP A 23 -5.56 2.69 -10.90
CA ASP A 23 -6.62 3.66 -11.10
C ASP A 23 -7.74 3.09 -11.99
N PHE A 24 -8.80 3.88 -12.20
CA PHE A 24 -9.96 3.48 -13.01
C PHE A 24 -9.61 3.23 -14.49
N GLU A 25 -8.46 3.71 -14.95
CA GLU A 25 -7.94 3.55 -16.31
C GLU A 25 -6.91 2.40 -16.41
N GLY A 26 -6.57 1.76 -15.28
CA GLY A 26 -5.62 0.64 -15.20
C GLY A 26 -4.15 1.08 -15.08
N HIS A 27 -3.89 2.34 -14.72
CA HIS A 27 -2.55 2.83 -14.45
C HIS A 27 -2.17 2.60 -12.99
N SER A 28 -0.92 2.20 -12.75
CA SER A 28 -0.43 2.02 -11.39
C SER A 28 -0.17 3.36 -10.70
N GLN A 29 -0.92 3.63 -9.63
CA GLN A 29 -0.70 4.72 -8.69
C GLN A 29 0.13 4.23 -7.51
N ILE A 30 1.16 4.98 -7.13
CA ILE A 30 2.09 4.60 -6.06
C ILE A 30 2.21 5.73 -5.05
N ASP A 31 1.76 5.45 -3.84
CA ASP A 31 1.94 6.32 -2.69
C ASP A 31 3.01 5.74 -1.75
N VAL A 32 3.88 6.58 -1.21
CA VAL A 32 4.86 6.23 -0.18
C VAL A 32 4.43 6.86 1.13
N GLU A 33 4.21 6.04 2.14
CA GLU A 33 3.99 6.44 3.52
C GLU A 33 5.31 6.32 4.29
N HIS A 34 5.76 7.45 4.79
CA HIS A 34 6.99 7.57 5.55
C HIS A 34 6.76 7.24 7.02
N SER A 35 7.82 6.94 7.75
CA SER A 35 7.74 6.62 9.19
C SER A 35 7.16 7.72 10.07
N ASP A 36 7.15 8.97 9.59
CA ASP A 36 6.56 10.12 10.27
C ASP A 36 5.05 10.27 10.00
N GLY A 37 4.46 9.35 9.22
CA GLY A 37 3.05 9.36 8.83
C GLY A 37 2.74 10.27 7.63
N SER A 38 3.72 10.98 7.08
CA SER A 38 3.52 11.75 5.86
C SER A 38 3.41 10.85 4.63
N THR A 39 2.75 11.34 3.58
CA THR A 39 2.56 10.60 2.33
C THR A 39 3.07 11.40 1.14
N SER A 40 3.80 10.75 0.24
CA SER A 40 4.27 11.32 -1.03
C SER A 40 3.92 10.41 -2.21
N TRP A 41 3.87 10.97 -3.41
CA TRP A 41 3.64 10.21 -4.63
C TRP A 41 5.00 9.80 -5.23
N ALA A 42 5.06 8.60 -5.80
CA ALA A 42 6.28 8.10 -6.43
C ALA A 42 5.98 7.36 -7.74
N ASP A 43 7.04 7.01 -8.46
CA ASP A 43 6.97 6.13 -9.61
C ASP A 43 7.36 4.69 -9.24
N LEU A 44 7.32 3.79 -10.23
CA LEU A 44 7.63 2.36 -10.06
C LEU A 44 9.06 2.11 -9.54
N THR A 45 9.97 3.08 -9.63
CA THR A 45 11.33 2.91 -9.11
C THR A 45 11.39 2.87 -7.58
N ALA A 46 10.40 3.42 -6.88
CA ALA A 46 10.28 3.32 -5.42
C ALA A 46 10.22 1.86 -4.95
N LEU A 47 9.71 0.96 -5.79
CA LEU A 47 9.59 -0.47 -5.48
C LEU A 47 10.91 -1.23 -5.62
N ARG A 48 12.00 -0.60 -6.09
CA ARG A 48 13.30 -1.28 -6.27
C ARG A 48 13.83 -1.79 -4.93
N GLY A 49 13.79 -3.11 -4.78
CA GLY A 49 14.24 -3.78 -3.56
C GLY A 49 13.26 -3.66 -2.39
N ALA A 50 12.04 -3.17 -2.64
CA ALA A 50 10.93 -3.31 -1.71
C ALA A 50 10.38 -4.74 -1.75
N VAL A 51 9.81 -5.19 -0.65
CA VAL A 51 9.23 -6.53 -0.51
C VAL A 51 7.75 -6.40 -0.27
N ARG A 52 6.93 -7.17 -1.00
CA ARG A 52 5.48 -7.18 -0.77
C ARG A 52 5.18 -7.73 0.62
N VAL A 53 4.37 -7.00 1.39
CA VAL A 53 3.96 -7.39 2.74
C VAL A 53 2.46 -7.62 2.86
N SER A 54 1.68 -7.14 1.90
CA SER A 54 0.23 -7.34 1.84
C SER A 54 -0.27 -7.36 0.38
N ASP A 55 -1.30 -8.16 0.12
CA ASP A 55 -2.09 -8.08 -1.12
C ASP A 55 -3.08 -6.90 -1.12
N ASP A 56 -3.41 -6.39 0.06
CA ASP A 56 -4.29 -5.23 0.23
C ASP A 56 -3.46 -3.94 0.10
N PRO A 57 -3.75 -3.06 -0.90
CA PRO A 57 -3.02 -1.82 -1.13
C PRO A 57 -3.37 -0.70 -0.13
N ASP A 58 -4.35 -0.92 0.74
CA ASP A 58 -4.71 -0.02 1.82
C ASP A 58 -4.23 -0.53 3.19
N TRP A 59 -3.36 -1.55 3.20
CA TRP A 59 -2.79 -2.09 4.43
C TRP A 59 -1.56 -1.28 4.91
N PRO A 60 -1.40 -1.08 6.23
CA PRO A 60 -2.40 -1.27 7.26
C PRO A 60 -3.50 -0.21 7.08
N LEU A 61 -4.74 -0.56 7.42
CA LEU A 61 -5.88 0.34 7.24
C LEU A 61 -5.56 1.72 7.82
N ARG A 62 -5.39 2.71 6.93
CA ARG A 62 -5.11 4.10 7.32
C ARG A 62 -6.26 4.72 8.13
N HIS A 63 -7.42 4.06 8.13
CA HIS A 63 -8.62 4.49 8.84
C HIS A 63 -9.19 3.27 9.56
N PRO A 64 -9.61 3.38 10.84
CA PRO A 64 -10.33 2.29 11.49
C PRO A 64 -11.58 1.97 10.67
N ARG A 65 -11.61 0.79 10.05
CA ARG A 65 -12.86 0.24 9.50
C ARG A 65 -13.71 -0.19 10.70
N PHE A 66 -14.88 0.41 10.85
CA PHE A 66 -15.86 -0.06 11.82
C PHE A 66 -16.30 -1.48 11.41
N ILE A 67 -15.92 -2.50 12.18
CA ILE A 67 -16.29 -3.91 11.91
C ILE A 67 -17.52 -4.33 12.75
N GLY A 68 -18.44 -3.39 13.01
CA GLY A 68 -19.67 -3.65 13.74
C GLY A 68 -19.57 -3.50 15.27
N VAL A 69 -20.72 -3.55 15.94
CA VAL A 69 -20.81 -3.62 17.41
C VAL A 69 -20.87 -5.10 17.80
N LEU A 70 -19.89 -5.56 18.59
CA LEU A 70 -20.04 -6.83 19.33
C LEU A 70 -21.08 -6.60 20.43
N ARG A 71 -22.30 -7.08 20.18
CA ARG A 71 -23.37 -7.09 21.19
C ARG A 71 -23.16 -8.33 22.06
N PHE A 72 -22.72 -8.12 23.29
CA PHE A 72 -22.86 -9.13 24.33
C PHE A 72 -24.23 -8.92 24.96
N ASP A 73 -25.06 -9.96 24.91
CA ASP A 73 -26.27 -10.11 25.74
C ASP A 73 -25.88 -10.01 27.22
#